data_AF-A0AAV6UXZ6-F1
#
_entry.id   AF-A0AAV6UXZ6-F1
#
_cell.length_a   1.000
_cell.length_b   1.000
_cell.length_c   1.000
_cell.angle_alpha   90.00
_cell.angle_beta   90.00
_cell.angle_gamma   90.00
#
_symmetry.space_group_name_H-M   'P 1'
#
loop_
_entity.id
_entity.type
_entity.pdbx_description
1 polymer ?
#
loop_
_entity_poly.entity_id
_entity_poly.type
_entity_poly.pdbx_seq_one_letter_code
_entity_poly.pdbx_strand_id
1 'polypeptide(L)'
;MESNTAAQDLELNQERIAMIKDEYQRLCYEMRKKELAHGSVQARMKQHIKQQRETICKLEKLKAELDLQLKLQESESSVRLVSQSLKDCLKLLDEKIRLEKQLIEQNNLLDKNNSEISKLNKKLKQKHKEVVRSQRCKLRVLRQQKDVFYLENRLNDILHKYNQLLISNNALREDINSTLLTLNAFRNKYHNIKRLLAIDKKTLAEVVRSATVSYQTGESVKYKSKLIKERAEIEEKKLEEKIKELKILVEQDKLMKEFVEYKLKDRSSSSETEESSRNEQIMAEQLEERRGIMAQIQTASNFKEVGQICKEYVKGEEANLMLFEKVNELSLEIEKLGEEVREESALLQKVTEQCKEQNDKDLALKQGVENSTKKLSKDSQHLEDNINAETAEFEKVKVIMERIYTFLSNVSSQQVAFTIDKGITDDNVLQYLGSLEQRVTDLVLWKTFSSVPNQTLAKVK
;
A
#
# COMPACT_ATOMS: atom_id res chain seq x y z
N MET A 1 -107.62 -57.95 -166.76
CA MET A 1 -106.53 -58.73 -167.37
C MET A 1 -105.32 -58.50 -166.49
N GLU A 2 -105.09 -59.36 -165.50
CA GLU A 2 -104.14 -60.50 -165.63
C GLU A 2 -102.76 -59.98 -166.06
N SER A 3 -101.63 -60.13 -165.36
CA SER A 3 -101.20 -60.99 -164.23
C SER A 3 -99.72 -60.63 -164.01
N ASN A 4 -99.22 -60.18 -162.85
CA ASN A 4 -99.06 -60.86 -161.56
C ASN A 4 -97.95 -61.96 -161.57
N THR A 5 -96.66 -61.59 -161.45
CA THR A 5 -95.52 -62.38 -160.84
C THR A 5 -94.11 -61.73 -160.94
N ALA A 6 -93.96 -60.40 -160.85
CA ALA A 6 -92.62 -59.79 -160.65
C ALA A 6 -92.61 -58.60 -159.67
N ALA A 7 -93.75 -58.28 -159.08
CA ALA A 7 -93.90 -57.23 -158.07
C ALA A 7 -93.34 -57.63 -156.69
N GLN A 8 -93.02 -58.92 -156.44
CA GLN A 8 -92.46 -59.40 -155.17
C GLN A 8 -90.91 -59.48 -155.14
N ASP A 9 -90.24 -59.65 -156.29
CA ASP A 9 -88.77 -59.69 -156.35
C ASP A 9 -88.12 -58.29 -156.39
N LEU A 10 -88.90 -57.26 -156.74
CA LEU A 10 -88.46 -55.86 -156.76
C LEU A 10 -88.39 -55.25 -155.34
N GLU A 11 -89.28 -55.65 -154.42
CA GLU A 11 -89.30 -55.16 -153.04
C GLU A 11 -88.21 -55.83 -152.17
N LEU A 12 -87.97 -57.14 -152.32
CA LEU A 12 -86.96 -57.88 -151.55
C LEU A 12 -85.51 -57.48 -151.91
N ASN A 13 -85.28 -57.05 -153.16
CA ASN A 13 -83.96 -56.57 -153.60
C ASN A 13 -83.67 -55.11 -153.20
N GLN A 14 -84.70 -54.26 -153.05
CA GLN A 14 -84.50 -52.87 -152.63
C GLN A 14 -84.14 -52.75 -151.14
N GLU A 15 -84.69 -53.59 -150.26
CA GLU A 15 -84.33 -53.62 -148.83
C GLU A 15 -82.89 -54.10 -148.58
N ARG A 16 -82.43 -55.12 -149.32
CA ARG A 16 -81.02 -55.59 -149.22
C ARG A 16 -80.02 -54.53 -149.63
N ILE A 17 -80.31 -53.76 -150.69
CA ILE A 17 -79.43 -52.68 -151.17
C ILE A 17 -79.40 -51.52 -150.16
N ALA A 18 -80.51 -51.22 -149.48
CA ALA A 18 -80.56 -50.21 -148.43
C ALA A 18 -79.73 -50.60 -147.20
N MET A 19 -79.83 -51.85 -146.72
CA MET A 19 -79.02 -52.34 -145.60
C MET A 19 -77.52 -52.32 -145.89
N ILE A 20 -77.11 -52.71 -147.10
CA ILE A 20 -75.68 -52.68 -147.50
C ILE A 20 -75.17 -51.23 -147.55
N LYS A 21 -75.99 -50.27 -147.99
CA LYS A 21 -75.61 -48.84 -147.96
C LYS A 21 -75.45 -48.32 -146.54
N ASP A 22 -76.33 -48.70 -145.63
CA ASP A 22 -76.28 -48.28 -144.22
C ASP A 22 -75.08 -48.89 -143.48
N GLU A 23 -74.78 -50.17 -143.73
CA GLU A 23 -73.56 -50.81 -143.21
C GLU A 23 -72.29 -50.17 -143.79
N TYR A 24 -72.27 -49.86 -145.09
CA TYR A 24 -71.13 -49.21 -145.73
C TYR A 24 -70.89 -47.80 -145.15
N GLN A 25 -71.94 -47.02 -144.90
CA GLN A 25 -71.82 -45.71 -144.27
C GLN A 25 -71.32 -45.80 -142.83
N ARG A 26 -71.78 -46.79 -142.05
CA ARG A 26 -71.23 -47.07 -140.71
C ARG A 26 -69.75 -47.43 -140.76
N LEU A 27 -69.33 -48.28 -141.69
CA LEU A 27 -67.93 -48.69 -141.83
C LEU A 27 -67.03 -47.51 -142.21
N CYS A 28 -67.49 -46.64 -143.12
CA CYS A 28 -66.77 -45.41 -143.49
C CYS A 28 -66.64 -44.44 -142.31
N TYR A 29 -67.68 -44.31 -141.48
CA TYR A 29 -67.63 -43.48 -140.27
C TYR A 29 -66.63 -44.05 -139.24
N GLU A 30 -66.64 -45.37 -139.01
CA GLU A 30 -65.70 -46.07 -138.13
C GLU A 30 -64.24 -45.91 -138.59
N MET A 31 -63.98 -46.07 -139.90
CA MET A 31 -62.66 -45.88 -140.51
C MET A 31 -62.15 -44.45 -140.28
N ARG A 32 -62.98 -43.44 -140.56
CA ARG A 32 -62.60 -42.03 -140.39
C ARG A 32 -62.31 -41.67 -138.94
N LYS A 33 -63.06 -42.26 -138.00
CA LYS A 33 -62.81 -42.10 -136.55
C LYS A 33 -61.48 -42.73 -136.14
N LYS A 34 -61.13 -43.92 -136.65
CA LYS A 34 -59.85 -44.58 -136.37
C LYS A 34 -58.66 -43.83 -137.00
N GLU A 35 -58.81 -43.26 -138.19
CA GLU A 35 -57.78 -42.44 -138.82
C GLU A 35 -57.49 -41.15 -138.03
N LEU A 36 -58.54 -40.47 -137.56
CA LEU A 36 -58.40 -39.30 -136.67
C LEU A 36 -57.72 -39.67 -135.34
N ALA A 37 -58.10 -40.80 -134.74
CA ALA A 37 -57.47 -41.31 -133.52
C ALA A 37 -55.99 -41.66 -133.76
N HIS A 38 -55.66 -42.34 -134.85
CA HIS A 38 -54.28 -42.66 -135.24
C HIS A 38 -53.44 -41.41 -135.47
N GLY A 39 -53.99 -40.39 -136.15
CA GLY A 39 -53.35 -39.09 -136.33
C GLY A 39 -53.07 -38.38 -135.00
N SER A 40 -54.01 -38.43 -134.05
CA SER A 40 -53.84 -37.83 -132.72
C SER A 40 -52.77 -38.55 -131.88
N VAL A 41 -52.71 -39.88 -131.93
CA VAL A 41 -51.69 -40.69 -131.23
C VAL A 41 -50.32 -40.42 -131.83
N GLN A 42 -50.21 -40.36 -133.16
CA GLN A 42 -48.95 -40.06 -133.84
C GLN A 42 -48.44 -38.65 -133.50
N ALA A 43 -49.31 -37.66 -133.38
CA ALA A 43 -48.93 -36.31 -132.96
C ALA A 43 -48.40 -36.28 -131.52
N ARG A 44 -49.08 -36.96 -130.58
CA ARG A 44 -48.60 -37.08 -129.18
C ARG A 44 -47.26 -37.80 -129.08
N MET A 45 -47.06 -38.86 -129.86
CA MET A 45 -45.79 -39.59 -129.90
C MET A 45 -44.65 -38.72 -130.42
N LYS A 46 -44.88 -37.95 -131.50
CA LYS A 46 -43.89 -36.97 -132.00
C LYS A 46 -43.56 -35.88 -130.98
N GLN A 47 -44.56 -35.40 -130.23
CA GLN A 47 -44.35 -34.42 -129.16
C GLN A 47 -43.51 -35.00 -128.01
N HIS A 48 -43.77 -36.23 -127.57
CA HIS A 48 -42.97 -36.91 -126.56
C HIS A 48 -41.51 -37.10 -127.00
N ILE A 49 -41.29 -37.52 -128.26
CA ILE A 49 -39.93 -37.65 -128.81
C ILE A 49 -39.21 -36.30 -128.81
N LYS A 50 -39.91 -35.20 -129.13
CA LYS A 50 -39.32 -33.85 -129.08
C LYS A 50 -38.92 -33.46 -127.65
N GLN A 51 -39.81 -33.69 -126.67
CA GLN A 51 -39.50 -33.43 -125.25
C GLN A 51 -38.31 -34.26 -124.76
N GLN A 52 -38.25 -35.55 -125.12
CA GLN A 52 -37.11 -36.40 -124.79
C GLN A 52 -35.81 -35.86 -125.37
N ARG A 53 -35.79 -35.43 -126.64
CA ARG A 53 -34.61 -34.80 -127.25
C ARG A 53 -34.19 -33.51 -126.55
N GLU A 54 -35.14 -32.68 -126.14
CA GLU A 54 -34.85 -31.47 -125.35
C GLU A 54 -34.25 -31.80 -123.99
N THR A 55 -34.75 -32.85 -123.31
CA THR A 55 -34.16 -33.30 -122.03
C THR A 55 -32.75 -33.87 -122.21
N ILE A 56 -32.51 -34.65 -123.27
CA ILE A 56 -31.18 -35.17 -123.59
C ILE A 56 -30.21 -34.03 -123.86
N CYS A 57 -30.60 -33.03 -124.65
CA CYS A 57 -29.76 -31.86 -124.92
C CYS A 57 -29.41 -31.07 -123.64
N LYS A 58 -30.33 -30.96 -122.67
CA LYS A 58 -30.04 -30.34 -121.36
C LYS A 58 -29.03 -31.17 -120.54
N LEU A 59 -29.20 -32.49 -120.51
CA LEU A 59 -28.30 -33.39 -119.80
C LEU A 59 -26.89 -33.40 -120.41
N GLU A 60 -26.77 -33.34 -121.73
CA GLU A 60 -25.48 -33.23 -122.42
C GLU A 60 -24.74 -31.94 -122.08
N LYS A 61 -25.46 -30.81 -121.98
CA LYS A 61 -24.87 -29.53 -121.52
C LYS A 61 -24.35 -29.62 -120.09
N LEU A 62 -25.15 -30.17 -119.16
CA LEU A 62 -24.74 -30.36 -117.77
C LEU A 62 -23.53 -31.29 -117.65
N LYS A 63 -23.49 -32.36 -118.44
CA LYS A 63 -22.32 -33.25 -118.49
C LYS A 63 -21.07 -32.50 -118.95
N ALA A 64 -21.17 -31.68 -120.00
CA ALA A 64 -20.05 -30.90 -120.49
C ALA A 64 -19.55 -29.87 -119.46
N GLU A 65 -20.46 -29.24 -118.70
CA GLU A 65 -20.11 -28.34 -117.60
C GLU A 65 -19.38 -29.06 -116.46
N LEU A 66 -19.88 -30.23 -116.04
CA LEU A 66 -19.24 -31.08 -115.04
C LEU A 66 -17.86 -31.57 -115.48
N ASP A 67 -17.74 -32.03 -116.73
CA ASP A 67 -16.46 -32.46 -117.31
C ASP A 67 -15.44 -31.30 -117.35
N LEU A 68 -15.90 -30.07 -117.59
CA LEU A 68 -15.04 -28.89 -117.57
C LEU A 68 -14.60 -28.52 -116.15
N GLN A 69 -15.50 -28.63 -115.16
CA GLN A 69 -15.16 -28.44 -113.75
C GLN A 69 -14.15 -29.48 -113.24
N LEU A 70 -14.33 -30.75 -113.61
CA LEU A 70 -13.38 -31.81 -113.28
C LEU A 70 -12.01 -31.52 -113.89
N LYS A 71 -11.93 -31.14 -115.17
CA LYS A 71 -10.66 -30.76 -115.80
C LYS A 71 -9.99 -29.54 -115.16
N LEU A 72 -10.76 -28.58 -114.67
CA LEU A 72 -10.25 -27.42 -113.94
C LEU A 72 -9.71 -27.81 -112.56
N GLN A 73 -10.32 -28.79 -111.88
CA GLN A 73 -9.81 -29.30 -110.60
C GLN A 73 -8.60 -30.22 -110.79
N GLU A 74 -8.61 -31.05 -111.83
CA GLU A 74 -7.49 -31.92 -112.24
C GLU A 74 -6.36 -31.14 -112.92
N SER A 75 -6.54 -29.85 -113.21
CA SER A 75 -5.51 -29.05 -113.84
C SER A 75 -4.25 -29.05 -112.98
N GLU A 76 -3.11 -29.33 -113.60
CA GLU A 76 -1.84 -29.40 -112.89
C GLU A 76 -1.51 -28.10 -112.14
N SER A 77 -2.02 -26.97 -112.61
CA SER A 77 -1.90 -25.67 -111.95
C SER A 77 -2.65 -25.62 -110.61
N SER A 78 -3.89 -26.12 -110.55
CA SER A 78 -4.70 -26.17 -109.33
C SER A 78 -4.07 -27.11 -108.31
N VAL A 79 -3.68 -28.31 -108.74
CA VAL A 79 -2.99 -29.30 -107.88
C VAL A 79 -1.65 -28.76 -107.37
N ARG A 80 -0.87 -28.07 -108.22
CA ARG A 80 0.41 -27.47 -107.83
C ARG A 80 0.23 -26.34 -106.81
N LEU A 81 -0.77 -25.47 -106.98
CA LEU A 81 -1.09 -24.41 -106.03
C LEU A 81 -1.55 -24.99 -104.68
N VAL A 82 -2.41 -26.01 -104.69
CA VAL A 82 -2.82 -26.72 -103.48
C VAL A 82 -1.61 -27.37 -102.81
N SER A 83 -0.73 -28.05 -103.55
CA SER A 83 0.50 -28.64 -103.01
C SER A 83 1.46 -27.60 -102.41
N GLN A 84 1.60 -26.43 -103.04
CA GLN A 84 2.40 -25.32 -102.50
C GLN A 84 1.77 -24.75 -101.22
N SER A 85 0.45 -24.50 -101.23
CA SER A 85 -0.26 -24.03 -100.03
C SER A 85 -0.15 -25.03 -98.87
N LEU A 86 -0.22 -26.34 -99.15
CA LEU A 86 -0.02 -27.39 -98.15
C LEU A 86 1.41 -27.37 -97.59
N LYS A 87 2.43 -27.23 -98.45
CA LYS A 87 3.83 -27.11 -98.00
C LYS A 87 4.05 -25.88 -97.13
N ASP A 88 3.43 -24.75 -97.45
CA ASP A 88 3.54 -23.54 -96.65
C ASP A 88 2.75 -23.65 -95.33
N CYS A 89 1.58 -24.29 -95.34
CA CYS A 89 0.86 -24.65 -94.12
C CYS A 89 1.69 -25.56 -93.20
N LEU A 90 2.41 -26.54 -93.76
CA LEU A 90 3.30 -27.41 -92.98
C LEU A 90 4.48 -26.64 -92.36
N LYS A 91 5.13 -25.74 -93.11
CA LYS A 91 6.20 -24.88 -92.56
C LYS A 91 5.68 -23.98 -91.43
N LEU A 92 4.51 -23.37 -91.60
CA LEU A 92 3.88 -22.55 -90.57
C LEU A 92 3.52 -23.38 -89.33
N LEU A 93 3.09 -24.64 -89.52
CA LEU A 93 2.82 -25.56 -88.44
C LEU A 93 4.10 -25.93 -87.67
N ASP A 94 5.20 -26.22 -88.36
CA ASP A 94 6.50 -26.49 -87.75
C ASP A 94 7.03 -25.27 -86.97
N GLU A 95 6.88 -24.06 -87.51
CA GLU A 95 7.24 -22.83 -86.82
C GLU A 95 6.39 -22.60 -85.57
N LYS A 96 5.07 -22.85 -85.66
CA LYS A 96 4.17 -22.79 -84.50
C LYS A 96 4.61 -23.76 -83.42
N ILE A 97 4.92 -25.02 -83.77
CA ILE A 97 5.41 -26.03 -82.83
C ILE A 97 6.73 -25.58 -82.18
N ARG A 98 7.64 -24.97 -82.95
CA ARG A 98 8.91 -24.42 -82.42
C ARG A 98 8.66 -23.31 -81.41
N LEU A 99 7.77 -22.38 -81.71
CA LEU A 99 7.41 -21.28 -80.80
C LEU A 99 6.71 -21.79 -79.53
N GLU A 100 5.82 -22.77 -79.66
CA GLU A 100 5.17 -23.43 -78.51
C GLU A 100 6.21 -24.07 -77.57
N LYS A 101 7.21 -24.76 -78.13
CA LYS A 101 8.32 -25.32 -77.32
C LYS A 101 9.11 -24.23 -76.59
N GLN A 102 9.45 -23.13 -77.26
CA GLN A 102 10.14 -22.00 -76.63
C GLN A 102 9.29 -21.36 -75.53
N LEU A 103 7.98 -21.23 -75.74
CA LEU A 103 7.05 -20.67 -74.76
C LEU A 103 6.97 -21.57 -73.51
N ILE A 104 6.94 -22.90 -73.70
CA ILE A 104 6.99 -23.87 -72.60
C ILE A 104 8.31 -23.75 -71.82
N GLU A 105 9.45 -23.66 -72.50
CA GLU A 105 10.76 -23.49 -71.85
C GLU A 105 10.84 -22.18 -71.04
N GLN A 106 10.37 -21.07 -71.61
CA GLN A 106 10.33 -19.79 -70.91
C GLN A 106 9.38 -19.79 -69.72
N ASN A 107 8.21 -20.42 -69.84
CA ASN A 107 7.29 -20.60 -68.70
C ASN A 107 7.92 -21.43 -67.59
N ASN A 108 8.61 -22.53 -67.93
CA ASN A 108 9.32 -23.34 -66.95
C ASN A 108 10.42 -22.55 -66.23
N LEU A 109 11.14 -21.66 -66.94
CA LEU A 109 12.14 -20.78 -66.33
C LEU A 109 11.49 -19.73 -65.43
N LEU A 110 10.36 -19.15 -65.86
CA LEU A 110 9.57 -18.20 -65.08
C LEU A 110 9.05 -18.85 -63.79
N ASP A 111 8.58 -20.08 -63.84
CA ASP A 111 8.14 -20.84 -62.67
C ASP A 111 9.30 -21.12 -61.70
N LYS A 112 10.48 -21.48 -62.21
CA LYS A 112 11.69 -21.63 -61.38
C LYS A 112 12.04 -20.31 -60.69
N ASN A 113 12.09 -19.21 -61.42
CA ASN A 113 12.37 -17.88 -60.87
C ASN A 113 11.33 -17.46 -59.83
N ASN A 114 10.04 -17.69 -60.09
CA ASN A 114 8.97 -17.44 -59.12
C ASN A 114 9.12 -18.28 -57.85
N SER A 115 9.54 -19.54 -57.98
CA SER A 115 9.82 -20.41 -56.84
C SER A 115 10.99 -19.89 -55.99
N GLU A 116 12.04 -19.35 -56.63
CA GLU A 116 13.20 -18.76 -55.97
C GLU A 116 12.86 -17.43 -55.29
N ILE A 117 12.12 -16.55 -55.97
CA ILE A 117 11.59 -15.30 -55.41
C ILE A 117 10.73 -15.61 -54.17
N SER A 118 9.89 -16.64 -54.22
CA SER A 118 9.09 -17.07 -53.06
C SER A 118 9.96 -17.55 -51.90
N LYS A 119 11.01 -18.34 -52.16
CA LYS A 119 11.97 -18.77 -51.13
C LYS A 119 12.72 -17.59 -50.52
N LEU A 120 13.19 -16.64 -51.33
CA LEU A 120 13.88 -15.43 -50.88
C LEU A 120 12.95 -14.54 -50.05
N ASN A 121 11.71 -14.33 -50.50
CA ASN A 121 10.71 -13.58 -49.74
C ASN A 121 10.40 -14.21 -48.37
N LYS A 122 10.33 -15.55 -48.30
CA LYS A 122 10.18 -16.27 -47.01
C LYS A 122 11.39 -16.01 -46.09
N LYS A 123 12.61 -16.13 -46.61
CA LYS A 123 13.85 -15.83 -45.85
C LYS A 123 13.90 -14.36 -45.39
N LEU A 124 13.51 -13.42 -46.25
CA LEU A 124 13.48 -12.00 -45.94
C LEU A 124 12.46 -11.68 -44.85
N LYS A 125 11.26 -12.28 -44.90
CA LYS A 125 10.27 -12.17 -43.82
C LYS A 125 10.79 -12.73 -42.50
N GLN A 126 11.51 -13.85 -42.51
CA GLN A 126 12.11 -14.42 -41.30
C GLN A 126 13.18 -13.48 -40.72
N LYS A 127 14.10 -12.98 -41.54
CA LYS A 127 15.15 -12.03 -41.11
C LYS A 127 14.55 -10.72 -40.61
N HIS A 128 13.51 -10.21 -41.25
CA HIS A 128 12.80 -9.03 -40.76
C HIS A 128 12.19 -9.26 -39.37
N LYS A 129 11.56 -10.43 -39.13
CA LYS A 129 11.06 -10.80 -37.80
C LYS A 129 12.19 -10.86 -36.75
N GLU A 130 13.36 -11.40 -37.10
CA GLU A 130 14.54 -11.44 -36.22
C GLU A 130 15.05 -10.04 -35.87
N VAL A 131 15.15 -9.14 -36.85
CA VAL A 131 15.57 -7.75 -36.64
C VAL A 131 14.58 -7.00 -35.74
N VAL A 132 13.27 -7.13 -36.00
CA VAL A 132 12.24 -6.52 -35.16
C VAL A 132 12.29 -7.05 -33.72
N ARG A 133 12.51 -8.36 -33.54
CA ARG A 133 12.72 -8.95 -32.20
C ARG A 133 13.95 -8.37 -31.51
N SER A 134 15.08 -8.28 -32.21
CA SER A 134 16.31 -7.69 -31.68
C SER A 134 16.12 -6.24 -31.26
N GLN A 135 15.44 -5.43 -32.07
CA GLN A 135 15.13 -4.03 -31.75
C GLN A 135 14.23 -3.92 -30.52
N ARG A 136 13.18 -4.75 -30.41
CA ARG A 136 12.32 -4.79 -29.21
C ARG A 136 13.10 -5.18 -27.96
N CYS A 137 14.00 -6.15 -28.06
CA CYS A 137 14.88 -6.52 -26.94
C CYS A 137 15.78 -5.36 -26.52
N LYS A 138 16.42 -4.65 -27.46
CA LYS A 138 17.25 -3.47 -27.16
C LYS A 138 16.46 -2.38 -26.43
N LEU A 139 15.25 -2.06 -26.90
CA LEU A 139 14.38 -1.09 -26.25
C LEU A 139 13.99 -1.53 -24.83
N ARG A 140 13.71 -2.82 -24.62
CA ARG A 140 13.42 -3.37 -23.29
C ARG A 140 14.63 -3.23 -22.35
N VAL A 141 15.83 -3.55 -22.83
CA VAL A 141 17.08 -3.41 -22.04
C VAL A 141 17.31 -1.94 -21.66
N LEU A 142 17.12 -1.01 -22.59
CA LEU A 142 17.27 0.43 -22.30
C LEU A 142 16.25 0.93 -21.26
N ARG A 143 15.01 0.44 -21.30
CA ARG A 143 14.00 0.75 -20.27
C ARG A 143 14.41 0.19 -18.91
N GLN A 144 14.79 -1.08 -18.87
CA GLN A 144 15.27 -1.73 -17.64
C GLN A 144 16.49 -1.02 -17.05
N GLN A 145 17.43 -0.54 -17.87
CA GLN A 145 18.57 0.25 -17.39
C GLN A 145 18.16 1.58 -16.75
N LYS A 146 17.14 2.26 -17.31
CA LYS A 146 16.58 3.48 -16.70
C LYS A 146 15.89 3.18 -15.38
N ASP A 147 15.15 2.07 -15.32
CA ASP A 147 14.47 1.64 -14.10
C ASP A 147 15.49 1.30 -13.01
N VAL A 148 16.56 0.57 -13.36
CA VAL A 148 17.69 0.28 -12.46
C VAL A 148 18.31 1.58 -11.95
N PHE A 149 18.63 2.53 -12.83
CA PHE A 149 19.19 3.83 -12.43
C PHE A 149 18.27 4.61 -11.47
N TYR A 150 16.95 4.60 -11.73
CA TYR A 150 15.98 5.24 -10.84
C TYR A 150 15.93 4.55 -9.46
N LEU A 151 15.93 3.22 -9.43
CA LEU A 151 15.94 2.45 -8.19
C LEU A 151 17.24 2.65 -7.40
N GLU A 152 18.38 2.70 -8.07
CA GLU A 152 19.68 3.01 -7.47
C GLU A 152 19.71 4.41 -6.87
N ASN A 153 19.22 5.43 -7.59
CA ASN A 153 19.15 6.78 -7.05
C ASN A 153 18.20 6.88 -5.86
N ARG A 154 17.03 6.24 -5.93
CA ARG A 154 16.09 6.19 -4.80
C ARG A 154 16.70 5.47 -3.59
N LEU A 155 17.45 4.40 -3.82
CA LEU A 155 18.17 3.71 -2.76
C LEU A 155 19.23 4.62 -2.14
N ASN A 156 20.01 5.33 -2.95
CA ASN A 156 21.00 6.30 -2.48
C ASN A 156 20.37 7.43 -1.65
N ASP A 157 19.21 7.95 -2.07
CA ASP A 157 18.48 8.96 -1.30
C ASP A 157 18.02 8.43 0.07
N ILE A 158 17.51 7.19 0.11
CA ILE A 158 17.11 6.54 1.36
C ILE A 158 18.33 6.27 2.25
N LEU A 159 19.44 5.79 1.68
CA LEU A 159 20.70 5.59 2.39
C LEU A 159 21.26 6.89 2.95
N HIS A 160 21.17 8.00 2.20
CA HIS A 160 21.58 9.30 2.69
C HIS A 160 20.73 9.77 3.87
N LYS A 161 19.39 9.63 3.78
CA LYS A 161 18.48 9.93 4.90
C LYS A 161 18.75 9.03 6.11
N TYR A 162 19.02 7.75 5.89
CA TYR A 162 19.38 6.82 6.95
C TYR A 162 20.69 7.23 7.65
N ASN A 163 21.72 7.60 6.87
CA ASN A 163 22.98 8.10 7.42
C ASN A 163 22.79 9.40 8.22
N GLN A 164 21.95 10.33 7.74
CA GLN A 164 21.58 11.53 8.50
C GLN A 164 20.91 11.19 9.83
N LEU A 165 19.97 10.23 9.83
CA LEU A 165 19.33 9.75 11.06
C LEU A 165 20.33 9.09 12.02
N LEU A 166 21.30 8.33 11.51
CA LEU A 166 22.36 7.76 12.34
C LEU A 166 23.25 8.83 12.97
N ILE A 167 23.62 9.87 12.23
CA ILE A 167 24.39 11.00 12.76
C ILE A 167 23.58 11.71 13.86
N SER A 168 22.30 12.01 13.61
CA SER A 168 21.42 12.60 14.62
C SER A 168 21.27 11.71 15.85
N ASN A 169 21.14 10.38 15.67
CA ASN A 169 21.06 9.44 16.78
C ASN A 169 22.35 9.42 17.60
N ASN A 170 23.51 9.46 16.95
CA ASN A 170 24.80 9.53 17.64
C ASN A 170 24.95 10.84 18.43
N ALA A 171 24.55 11.98 17.86
CA ALA A 171 24.54 13.26 18.59
C ALA A 171 23.65 13.20 19.83
N LEU A 172 22.43 12.65 19.72
CA LEU A 172 21.55 12.45 20.88
C LEU A 172 22.14 11.51 21.92
N ARG A 173 22.86 10.46 21.51
CA ARG A 173 23.58 9.57 22.44
C ARG A 173 24.70 10.29 23.17
N GLU A 174 25.44 11.15 22.48
CA GLU A 174 26.47 12.00 23.10
C GLU A 174 25.86 12.97 24.12
N ASP A 175 24.74 13.61 23.79
CA ASP A 175 24.00 14.50 24.69
C ASP A 175 23.48 13.76 25.94
N ILE A 176 22.93 12.55 25.75
CA ILE A 176 22.51 11.68 26.86
C ILE A 176 23.72 11.34 27.74
N ASN A 177 24.83 10.92 27.16
CA ASN A 177 26.04 10.58 27.91
C ASN A 177 26.59 11.78 28.68
N SER A 178 26.64 12.96 28.05
CA SER A 178 27.02 14.22 28.70
C SER A 178 26.13 14.51 29.90
N THR A 179 24.80 14.43 29.72
CA THR A 179 23.83 14.64 30.79
C THR A 179 24.00 13.63 31.93
N LEU A 180 24.22 12.36 31.62
CA LEU A 180 24.48 11.31 32.63
C LEU A 180 25.77 11.57 33.42
N LEU A 181 26.84 12.03 32.76
CA LEU A 181 28.08 12.41 33.43
C LEU A 181 27.85 13.59 34.38
N THR A 182 27.12 14.63 33.95
CA THR A 182 26.78 15.75 34.83
C THR A 182 25.91 15.31 36.01
N LEU A 183 24.91 14.45 35.79
CA LEU A 183 24.06 13.89 36.85
C LEU A 183 24.88 13.12 37.87
N ASN A 184 25.84 12.30 37.43
CA ASN A 184 26.73 11.58 38.32
C ASN A 184 27.59 12.55 39.16
N ALA A 185 28.12 13.61 38.54
CA ALA A 185 28.86 14.64 39.26
C ALA A 185 27.98 15.36 40.31
N PHE A 186 26.73 15.70 39.97
CA PHE A 186 25.77 16.27 40.91
C PHE A 186 25.43 15.31 42.06
N ARG A 187 25.22 14.01 41.75
CA ARG A 187 24.94 12.99 42.76
C ARG A 187 26.11 12.83 43.74
N ASN A 188 27.34 12.89 43.25
CA ASN A 188 28.54 12.85 44.08
C ASN A 188 28.63 14.08 44.99
N LYS A 189 28.38 15.29 44.46
CA LYS A 189 28.31 16.51 45.27
C LYS A 189 27.22 16.43 46.33
N TYR A 190 26.02 15.98 45.96
CA TYR A 190 24.90 15.79 46.89
C TYR A 190 25.24 14.81 48.00
N HIS A 191 25.86 13.66 47.68
CA HIS A 191 26.27 12.70 48.69
C HIS A 191 27.33 13.28 49.64
N ASN A 192 28.28 14.06 49.12
CA ASN A 192 29.26 14.75 49.95
C ASN A 192 28.62 15.77 50.89
N ILE A 193 27.69 16.60 50.40
CA ILE A 193 26.94 17.56 51.21
C ILE A 193 26.13 16.83 52.29
N LYS A 194 25.43 15.76 51.93
CA LYS A 194 24.68 14.94 52.91
C LYS A 194 25.58 14.37 54.00
N ARG A 195 26.79 13.92 53.65
CA ARG A 195 27.79 13.42 54.59
C ARG A 195 28.30 14.54 55.52
N LEU A 196 28.64 15.70 54.97
CA LEU A 196 29.08 16.86 55.75
C LEU A 196 28.00 17.30 56.75
N LEU A 197 26.76 17.40 56.29
CA LEU A 197 25.62 17.76 57.14
C LEU A 197 25.40 16.75 58.28
N ALA A 198 25.62 15.46 58.04
CA ALA A 198 25.56 14.44 59.09
C ALA A 198 26.70 14.59 60.12
N ILE A 199 27.91 14.95 59.67
CA ILE A 199 29.04 15.26 60.56
C ILE A 199 28.73 16.51 61.39
N ASP A 200 28.24 17.58 60.77
CA ASP A 200 27.93 18.84 61.45
C ASP A 200 26.81 18.68 62.49
N LYS A 201 25.79 17.86 62.20
CA LYS A 201 24.77 17.50 63.20
C LYS A 201 25.38 16.77 64.40
N LYS A 202 26.35 15.89 64.18
CA LYS A 202 27.05 15.17 65.24
C LYS A 202 27.93 16.12 66.07
N THR A 203 28.70 16.99 65.42
CA THR A 203 29.54 17.97 66.14
C THR A 203 28.69 18.96 66.91
N LEU A 204 27.57 19.43 66.35
CA LEU A 204 26.61 20.27 67.06
C LEU A 204 26.05 19.56 68.31
N ALA A 205 25.65 18.29 68.18
CA ALA A 205 25.18 17.51 69.33
C ALA A 205 26.27 17.34 70.40
N GLU A 206 27.52 17.15 70.01
CA GLU A 206 28.66 17.09 70.92
C GLU A 206 28.92 18.41 71.64
N VAL A 207 28.86 19.55 70.93
CA VAL A 207 28.99 20.90 71.50
C VAL A 207 27.85 21.19 72.48
N VAL A 208 26.60 20.87 72.12
CA VAL A 208 25.44 21.05 73.00
C VAL A 208 25.59 20.20 74.26
N ARG A 209 26.02 18.94 74.14
CA ARG A 209 26.29 18.07 75.30
C ARG A 209 27.41 18.64 76.17
N SER A 210 28.50 19.12 75.56
CA SER A 210 29.60 19.76 76.29
C SER A 210 29.13 21.01 77.04
N ALA A 211 28.36 21.88 76.39
CA ALA A 211 27.80 23.09 77.00
C ALA A 211 26.85 22.74 78.16
N THR A 212 26.02 21.71 77.99
CA THR A 212 25.10 21.22 79.04
C THR A 212 25.88 20.72 80.26
N VAL A 213 26.96 19.96 80.06
CA VAL A 213 27.83 19.49 81.16
C VAL A 213 28.52 20.66 81.86
N SER A 214 29.06 21.63 81.11
CA SER A 214 29.66 22.84 81.68
C SER A 214 28.66 23.67 82.47
N TYR A 215 27.41 23.74 82.01
CA TYR A 215 26.33 24.42 82.72
C TYR A 215 26.00 23.72 84.05
N GLN A 216 25.78 22.39 84.02
CA GLN A 216 25.50 21.60 85.21
C GLN A 216 26.63 21.65 86.24
N THR A 217 27.89 21.61 85.80
CA THR A 217 29.05 21.77 86.70
C THR A 217 29.09 23.18 87.29
N GLY A 218 28.82 24.21 86.48
CA GLY A 218 28.66 25.58 86.93
C GLY A 218 27.56 25.76 87.99
N GLU A 219 26.40 25.14 87.80
CA GLU A 219 25.31 25.14 88.79
C GLU A 219 25.70 24.42 90.08
N SER A 220 26.36 23.26 89.99
CA SER A 220 26.87 22.53 91.16
C SER A 220 27.87 23.37 91.96
N VAL A 221 28.78 24.08 91.29
CA VAL A 221 29.75 24.98 91.93
C VAL A 221 29.04 26.18 92.56
N LYS A 222 28.07 26.79 91.88
CA LYS A 222 27.26 27.87 92.45
C LYS A 222 26.51 27.42 93.71
N TYR A 223 25.90 26.24 93.68
CA TYR A 223 25.22 25.67 94.84
C TYR A 223 26.18 25.43 96.01
N LYS A 224 27.35 24.82 95.76
CA LYS A 224 28.39 24.63 96.79
C LYS A 224 28.90 25.96 97.34
N SER A 225 29.11 26.97 96.47
CA SER A 225 29.52 28.31 96.89
C SER A 225 28.48 28.97 97.78
N LYS A 226 27.20 28.84 97.45
CA LYS A 226 26.09 29.34 98.28
C LYS A 226 26.09 28.67 99.66
N LEU A 227 26.24 27.35 99.71
CA LEU A 227 26.31 26.60 100.98
C LEU A 227 27.51 27.02 101.85
N ILE A 228 28.67 27.25 101.23
CA ILE A 228 29.86 27.75 101.95
C ILE A 228 29.62 29.15 102.49
N LYS A 229 28.97 30.05 101.72
CA LYS A 229 28.59 31.38 102.19
C LYS A 229 27.61 31.34 103.36
N GLU A 230 26.55 30.54 103.26
CA GLU A 230 25.58 30.36 104.35
C GLU A 230 26.26 29.81 105.61
N ARG A 231 27.19 28.86 105.47
CA ARG A 231 27.99 28.35 106.60
C ARG A 231 28.90 29.43 107.19
N ALA A 232 29.57 30.22 106.35
CA ALA A 232 30.43 31.31 106.79
C ALA A 232 29.62 32.38 107.54
N GLU A 233 28.42 32.74 107.08
CA GLU A 233 27.51 33.66 107.78
C GLU A 233 27.07 33.12 109.16
N ILE A 234 26.83 31.80 109.27
CA ILE A 234 26.51 31.17 110.56
C ILE A 234 27.73 31.20 111.49
N GLU A 235 28.92 30.89 110.99
CA GLU A 235 30.17 30.94 111.76
C GLU A 235 30.49 32.38 112.21
N GLU A 236 30.28 33.37 111.34
CA GLU A 236 30.40 34.80 111.66
C GLU A 236 29.45 35.19 112.79
N LYS A 237 28.16 34.83 112.71
CA LYS A 237 27.19 35.07 113.80
C LYS A 237 27.61 34.43 115.11
N LYS A 238 28.12 33.19 115.08
CA LYS A 238 28.65 32.51 116.28
C LYS A 238 29.88 33.21 116.86
N LEU A 239 30.77 33.72 116.00
CA LEU A 239 31.93 34.49 116.43
C LEU A 239 31.50 35.85 117.00
N GLU A 240 30.51 36.51 116.41
CA GLU A 240 29.93 37.74 116.96
C GLU A 240 29.31 37.51 118.34
N GLU A 241 28.56 36.42 118.53
CA GLU A 241 28.04 36.00 119.84
C GLU A 241 29.18 35.76 120.82
N LYS A 242 30.24 35.04 120.41
CA LYS A 242 31.41 34.81 121.26
C LYS A 242 32.16 36.09 121.61
N ILE A 243 32.28 37.03 120.67
CA ILE A 243 32.87 38.35 120.90
C ILE A 243 32.00 39.15 121.88
N LYS A 244 30.68 39.08 121.78
CA LYS A 244 29.77 39.73 122.75
C LYS A 244 29.94 39.12 124.15
N GLU A 245 29.99 37.80 124.27
CA GLU A 245 30.28 37.13 125.55
C GLU A 245 31.63 37.56 126.14
N LEU A 246 32.69 37.56 125.32
CA LEU A 246 34.03 38.00 125.75
C LEU A 246 34.06 39.49 126.13
N LYS A 247 33.35 40.35 125.40
CA LYS A 247 33.20 41.77 125.77
C LYS A 247 32.50 41.93 127.11
N ILE A 248 31.43 41.16 127.37
CA ILE A 248 30.76 41.16 128.68
C ILE A 248 31.72 40.68 129.77
N LEU A 249 32.49 39.61 129.53
CA LEU A 249 33.47 39.12 130.51
C LEU A 249 34.59 40.13 130.78
N VAL A 250 35.08 40.82 129.74
CA VAL A 250 36.06 41.90 129.87
C VAL A 250 35.46 43.08 130.62
N GLU A 251 34.22 43.46 130.35
CA GLU A 251 33.53 44.53 131.08
C GLU A 251 33.29 44.14 132.53
N GLN A 252 32.93 42.88 132.81
CA GLN A 252 32.85 42.34 134.16
C GLN A 252 34.21 42.35 134.87
N ASP A 253 35.31 42.00 134.17
CA ASP A 253 36.67 42.06 134.71
C ASP A 253 37.14 43.51 134.92
N LYS A 254 36.76 44.44 134.03
CA LYS A 254 37.01 45.88 134.16
C LYS A 254 36.20 46.45 135.32
N LEU A 255 34.93 46.13 135.44
CA LEU A 255 34.09 46.48 136.60
C LEU A 255 34.62 45.85 137.88
N MET A 256 35.19 44.64 137.83
CA MET A 256 35.82 44.00 138.99
C MET A 256 37.13 44.69 139.37
N LYS A 257 37.98 45.05 138.39
CA LYS A 257 39.19 45.85 138.60
C LYS A 257 38.87 47.25 139.09
N GLU A 258 37.88 47.91 138.50
CA GLU A 258 37.35 49.20 138.95
C GLU A 258 36.70 49.04 140.33
N PHE A 259 36.01 47.94 140.64
CA PHE A 259 35.48 47.66 141.96
C PHE A 259 36.59 47.40 142.99
N VAL A 260 37.69 46.77 142.60
CA VAL A 260 38.89 46.58 143.43
C VAL A 260 39.66 47.89 143.60
N GLU A 261 39.80 48.72 142.56
CA GLU A 261 40.37 50.07 142.62
C GLU A 261 39.48 51.02 143.44
N TYR A 262 38.16 50.93 143.31
CA TYR A 262 37.15 51.73 144.03
C TYR A 262 37.01 51.30 145.49
N LYS A 263 37.19 50.01 145.80
CA LYS A 263 37.29 49.52 147.20
C LYS A 263 38.63 49.90 147.85
N LEU A 264 39.68 50.22 147.08
CA LEU A 264 40.99 50.69 147.56
C LEU A 264 41.20 52.22 147.44
N LYS A 265 40.22 52.97 146.90
CA LYS A 265 40.29 54.43 146.79
C LYS A 265 38.93 55.05 147.11
N ASP A 266 38.85 55.46 148.37
CA ASP A 266 37.76 56.16 149.03
C ASP A 266 37.11 57.29 148.19
N ARG A 267 35.78 57.42 148.35
CA ARG A 267 34.94 58.64 148.27
C ARG A 267 35.15 59.64 147.12
N SER A 268 34.16 59.77 146.23
CA SER A 268 33.29 60.97 146.05
C SER A 268 32.59 61.09 144.65
N SER A 269 31.25 61.03 144.70
CA SER A 269 30.19 61.75 143.93
C SER A 269 30.27 62.18 142.44
N SER A 270 29.20 61.82 141.70
CA SER A 270 28.36 62.65 140.77
C SER A 270 28.94 63.02 139.39
N SER A 271 28.27 63.06 138.23
CA SER A 271 26.86 62.89 137.74
C SER A 271 26.86 62.97 136.18
N GLU A 272 25.89 62.32 135.51
CA GLU A 272 24.97 62.74 134.39
C GLU A 272 25.46 63.79 133.34
N THR A 273 25.13 63.82 132.02
CA THR A 273 23.94 63.56 131.16
C THR A 273 24.38 63.87 129.70
N GLU A 274 24.08 63.07 128.68
CA GLU A 274 22.99 63.16 127.66
C GLU A 274 22.88 64.39 126.70
N GLU A 275 22.67 64.02 125.42
CA GLU A 275 22.05 64.71 124.26
C GLU A 275 22.75 65.83 123.46
N SER A 276 22.77 65.63 122.12
CA SER A 276 22.34 66.65 121.16
C SER A 276 21.92 66.02 119.83
N SER A 277 20.62 66.04 119.59
CA SER A 277 19.96 65.82 118.30
C SER A 277 19.94 67.13 117.49
N ARG A 278 19.96 67.01 116.15
CA ARG A 278 19.15 67.76 115.16
C ARG A 278 19.82 67.77 113.79
N ASN A 279 19.15 67.15 112.82
CA ASN A 279 18.78 67.80 111.55
C ASN A 279 17.87 66.86 110.75
N GLU A 280 16.65 66.67 111.26
CA GLU A 280 15.52 66.10 110.52
C GLU A 280 14.49 67.20 110.31
N GLN A 281 14.56 67.95 109.20
CA GLN A 281 13.44 68.83 108.82
C GLN A 281 13.38 69.30 107.36
N ILE A 282 14.07 68.64 106.41
CA ILE A 282 13.91 68.95 104.97
C ILE A 282 13.42 67.72 104.16
N MET A 283 13.36 66.53 104.78
CA MET A 283 12.91 65.29 104.12
C MET A 283 11.47 64.89 104.47
N ALA A 284 10.67 65.76 105.10
CA ALA A 284 9.32 65.43 105.55
C ALA A 284 8.21 65.80 104.53
N GLU A 285 8.40 66.86 103.73
CA GLU A 285 7.33 67.34 102.83
C GLU A 285 7.30 66.64 101.46
N GLN A 286 8.45 66.21 100.91
CA GLN A 286 8.46 65.42 99.66
C GLN A 286 8.06 63.95 99.86
N LEU A 287 7.91 63.51 101.11
CA LEU A 287 7.58 62.15 101.50
C LEU A 287 6.06 61.93 101.60
N GLU A 288 5.28 62.99 101.88
CA GLU A 288 3.82 62.87 101.99
C GLU A 288 3.09 62.86 100.64
N GLU A 289 3.55 63.64 99.66
CA GLU A 289 2.93 63.66 98.32
C GLU A 289 3.18 62.34 97.56
N ARG A 290 4.37 61.75 97.74
CA ARG A 290 4.71 60.42 97.22
C ARG A 290 4.04 59.28 98.02
N ARG A 291 3.80 59.44 99.32
CA ARG A 291 3.04 58.47 100.14
C ARG A 291 1.58 58.34 99.71
N GLY A 292 0.95 59.44 99.30
CA GLY A 292 -0.46 59.44 98.85
C GLY A 292 -0.71 58.59 97.59
N ILE A 293 0.20 58.66 96.61
CA ILE A 293 0.12 57.83 95.39
C ILE A 293 0.54 56.38 95.69
N MET A 294 1.49 56.17 96.59
CA MET A 294 1.93 54.83 97.02
C MET A 294 0.88 54.06 97.82
N ALA A 295 0.09 54.73 98.67
CA ALA A 295 -0.96 54.09 99.47
C ALA A 295 -2.11 53.52 98.62
N GLN A 296 -2.40 54.14 97.46
CA GLN A 296 -3.39 53.62 96.51
C GLN A 296 -2.89 52.38 95.75
N ILE A 297 -1.58 52.24 95.52
CA ILE A 297 -0.99 51.07 94.86
C ILE A 297 -0.82 49.91 95.87
N GLN A 298 -0.54 50.22 97.14
CA GLN A 298 -0.32 49.25 98.22
C GLN A 298 -1.61 48.55 98.69
N THR A 299 -2.78 49.14 98.44
CA THR A 299 -4.09 48.51 98.71
C THR A 299 -4.58 47.63 97.57
N ALA A 300 -4.06 47.80 96.35
CA ALA A 300 -4.38 47.00 95.18
C ALA A 300 -3.43 45.80 94.97
N SER A 301 -2.24 45.80 95.59
CA SER A 301 -1.22 44.76 95.40
C SER A 301 -0.64 44.30 96.75
N ASN A 302 -0.71 43.00 97.03
CA ASN A 302 -0.44 42.38 98.34
C ASN A 302 1.05 42.36 98.80
N PHE A 303 1.89 43.33 98.40
CA PHE A 303 3.32 43.37 98.74
C PHE A 303 3.73 44.68 99.47
N LYS A 304 4.53 44.56 100.53
CA LYS A 304 4.79 45.62 101.53
C LYS A 304 5.95 46.59 101.21
N GLU A 305 6.69 46.42 100.12
CA GLU A 305 7.85 47.25 99.79
C GLU A 305 7.82 47.74 98.33
N VAL A 306 7.85 49.06 98.14
CA VAL A 306 7.63 49.73 96.84
C VAL A 306 8.73 49.42 95.82
N GLY A 307 9.96 49.18 96.29
CA GLY A 307 11.06 48.71 95.43
C GLY A 307 10.82 47.31 94.87
N GLN A 308 10.00 46.48 95.50
CA GLN A 308 9.65 45.14 95.00
C GLN A 308 8.60 45.23 93.90
N ILE A 309 7.61 46.13 94.03
CA ILE A 309 6.59 46.37 93.00
C ILE A 309 7.21 46.93 91.71
N CYS A 310 8.09 47.93 91.80
CA CYS A 310 8.78 48.43 90.61
C CYS A 310 9.69 47.37 89.97
N LYS A 311 10.35 46.52 90.77
CA LYS A 311 11.15 45.41 90.25
C LYS A 311 10.30 44.33 89.59
N GLU A 312 9.12 44.02 90.14
CA GLU A 312 8.17 43.08 89.54
C GLU A 312 7.53 43.66 88.27
N TYR A 313 7.24 44.96 88.25
CA TYR A 313 6.73 45.64 87.06
C TYR A 313 7.78 45.70 85.96
N VAL A 314 9.02 46.08 86.25
CA VAL A 314 10.13 46.07 85.28
C VAL A 314 10.37 44.64 84.78
N LYS A 315 10.35 43.62 85.65
CA LYS A 315 10.43 42.22 85.21
C LYS A 315 9.25 41.80 84.34
N GLY A 316 8.05 42.28 84.65
CA GLY A 316 6.85 42.04 83.84
C GLY A 316 6.91 42.76 82.49
N GLU A 317 7.47 43.96 82.44
CA GLU A 317 7.66 44.76 81.24
C GLU A 317 8.76 44.17 80.35
N GLU A 318 9.89 43.75 80.92
CA GLU A 318 10.93 42.97 80.23
C GLU A 318 10.38 41.65 79.69
N ALA A 319 9.55 40.93 80.47
CA ALA A 319 8.90 39.70 80.01
C ALA A 319 7.90 39.96 78.88
N ASN A 320 7.13 41.04 78.95
CA ASN A 320 6.21 41.45 77.89
C ASN A 320 6.96 41.90 76.64
N LEU A 321 8.10 42.59 76.77
CA LEU A 321 8.92 43.02 75.65
C LEU A 321 9.50 41.80 74.91
N MET A 322 10.03 40.83 75.67
CA MET A 322 10.48 39.55 75.11
C MET A 322 9.34 38.78 74.44
N LEU A 323 8.13 38.80 75.02
CA LEU A 323 6.96 38.17 74.41
C LEU A 323 6.57 38.87 73.10
N PHE A 324 6.65 40.20 73.06
CA PHE A 324 6.32 40.99 71.88
C PHE A 324 7.33 40.78 70.76
N GLU A 325 8.62 40.73 71.10
CA GLU A 325 9.69 40.34 70.16
C GLU A 325 9.44 38.94 69.60
N LYS A 326 9.11 37.97 70.47
CA LYS A 326 8.76 36.60 70.08
C LYS A 326 7.54 36.54 69.15
N VAL A 327 6.50 37.32 69.45
CA VAL A 327 5.29 37.39 68.62
C VAL A 327 5.59 38.03 67.26
N ASN A 328 6.47 39.03 67.21
CA ASN A 328 6.94 39.60 65.94
C ASN A 328 7.78 38.60 65.14
N GLU A 329 8.70 37.87 65.77
CA GLU A 329 9.46 36.80 65.13
C GLU A 329 8.54 35.73 64.55
N LEU A 330 7.55 35.28 65.32
CA LEU A 330 6.55 34.30 64.86
C LEU A 330 5.67 34.87 63.74
N SER A 331 5.33 36.16 63.78
CA SER A 331 4.55 36.80 62.71
C SER A 331 5.34 36.88 61.41
N LEU A 332 6.63 37.19 61.48
CA LEU A 332 7.53 37.15 60.32
C LEU A 332 7.72 35.73 59.78
N GLU A 333 7.81 34.72 60.67
CA GLU A 333 7.89 33.32 60.26
C GLU A 333 6.59 32.85 59.58
N ILE A 334 5.43 33.26 60.10
CA ILE A 334 4.13 32.99 59.46
C ILE A 334 4.04 33.64 58.09
N GLU A 335 4.50 34.87 57.93
CA GLU A 335 4.49 35.57 56.64
C GLU A 335 5.40 34.86 55.62
N LYS A 336 6.61 34.47 56.04
CA LYS A 336 7.55 33.73 55.20
C LYS A 336 7.00 32.36 54.80
N LEU A 337 6.46 31.59 55.75
CA LEU A 337 5.81 30.30 55.45
C LEU A 337 4.59 30.48 54.55
N GLY A 338 3.81 31.55 54.75
CA GLY A 338 2.70 31.90 53.88
C GLY A 338 3.13 32.22 52.46
N GLU A 339 4.29 32.83 52.28
CA GLU A 339 4.89 33.10 50.97
C GLU A 339 5.41 31.83 50.29
N GLU A 340 6.11 30.96 51.04
CA GLU A 340 6.55 29.64 50.55
C GLU A 340 5.35 28.77 50.11
N VAL A 341 4.26 28.75 50.89
CA VAL A 341 3.03 28.03 50.53
C VAL A 341 2.38 28.61 49.27
N ARG A 342 2.38 29.94 49.11
CA ARG A 342 1.87 30.58 47.88
C ARG A 342 2.70 30.18 46.67
N GLU A 343 4.03 30.23 46.76
CA GLU A 343 4.92 29.82 45.68
C GLU A 343 4.72 28.34 45.31
N GLU A 344 4.65 27.45 46.31
CA GLU A 344 4.45 26.02 46.08
C GLU A 344 3.07 25.72 45.48
N SER A 345 2.02 26.44 45.91
CA SER A 345 0.68 26.32 45.33
C SER A 345 0.62 26.78 43.87
N ALA A 346 1.37 27.84 43.51
CA ALA A 346 1.46 28.33 42.14
C ALA A 346 2.23 27.34 41.24
N LEU A 347 3.29 26.71 41.76
CA LEU A 347 4.02 25.65 41.06
C LEU A 347 3.12 24.42 40.84
N LEU A 348 2.38 23.98 41.86
CA LEU A 348 1.42 22.88 41.75
C LEU A 348 0.35 23.17 40.70
N GLN A 349 -0.20 24.39 40.68
CA GLN A 349 -1.18 24.78 39.68
C GLN A 349 -0.59 24.67 38.25
N LYS A 350 0.61 25.21 38.03
CA LYS A 350 1.29 25.14 36.73
C LYS A 350 1.55 23.70 36.30
N VAL A 351 1.98 22.83 37.22
CA VAL A 351 2.17 21.40 36.94
C VAL A 351 0.84 20.72 36.61
N THR A 352 -0.24 21.02 37.33
CA THR A 352 -1.56 20.45 37.02
C THR A 352 -2.10 20.89 35.66
N GLU A 353 -1.88 22.15 35.25
CA GLU A 353 -2.23 22.64 33.92
C GLU A 353 -1.43 21.92 32.83
N GLN A 354 -0.12 21.77 33.01
CA GLN A 354 0.74 21.00 32.10
C GLN A 354 0.30 19.53 32.00
N CYS A 355 -0.05 18.88 33.12
CA CYS A 355 -0.56 17.51 33.10
C CYS A 355 -1.89 17.38 32.38
N LYS A 356 -2.80 18.37 32.50
CA LYS A 356 -4.07 18.39 31.75
C LYS A 356 -3.82 18.51 30.25
N GLU A 357 -2.99 19.46 29.82
CA GLU A 357 -2.64 19.61 28.40
C GLU A 357 -1.95 18.36 27.82
N GLN A 358 -1.07 17.74 28.60
CA GLN A 358 -0.40 16.49 28.20
C GLN A 358 -1.41 15.35 28.05
N ASN A 359 -2.33 15.21 29.01
CA ASN A 359 -3.39 14.19 28.95
C ASN A 359 -4.33 14.41 27.75
N ASP A 360 -4.69 15.64 27.42
CA ASP A 360 -5.53 15.95 26.27
C ASP A 360 -4.82 15.62 24.95
N LYS A 361 -3.53 15.93 24.85
CA LYS A 361 -2.68 15.53 23.70
C LYS A 361 -2.56 14.01 23.59
N ASP A 362 -2.35 13.31 24.71
CA ASP A 362 -2.24 11.86 24.75
C ASP A 362 -3.58 11.18 24.40
N LEU A 363 -4.72 11.75 24.83
CA LEU A 363 -6.04 11.25 24.47
C LEU A 363 -6.31 11.43 22.97
N ALA A 364 -5.98 12.59 22.41
CA ALA A 364 -6.10 12.86 20.98
C ALA A 364 -5.20 11.92 20.15
N LEU A 365 -3.96 11.68 20.61
CA LEU A 365 -3.05 10.73 19.98
C LEU A 365 -3.59 9.30 20.03
N LYS A 366 -4.09 8.85 21.19
CA LYS A 366 -4.71 7.52 21.34
C LYS A 366 -5.90 7.34 20.39
N GLN A 367 -6.78 8.33 20.31
CA GLN A 367 -7.92 8.30 19.38
C GLN A 367 -7.45 8.27 17.91
N GLY A 368 -6.41 9.02 17.56
CA GLY A 368 -5.83 9.01 16.22
C GLY A 368 -5.22 7.65 15.83
N VAL A 369 -4.49 7.03 16.76
CA VAL A 369 -3.93 5.68 16.59
C VAL A 369 -5.05 4.66 16.47
N GLU A 370 -6.06 4.70 17.34
CA GLU A 370 -7.19 3.77 17.33
C GLU A 370 -8.02 3.87 16.03
N ASN A 371 -8.22 5.07 15.51
CA ASN A 371 -8.89 5.26 14.23
C ASN A 371 -8.05 4.73 13.07
N SER A 372 -6.72 4.88 13.13
CA SER A 372 -5.80 4.37 12.10
C SER A 372 -5.73 2.85 12.12
N THR A 373 -5.67 2.23 13.31
CA THR A 373 -5.69 0.76 13.44
C THR A 373 -7.02 0.17 13.00
N LYS A 374 -8.16 0.80 13.30
CA LYS A 374 -9.48 0.38 12.81
C LYS A 374 -9.57 0.44 11.27
N LYS A 375 -9.01 1.47 10.63
CA LYS A 375 -8.95 1.55 9.16
C LYS A 375 -8.07 0.44 8.59
N LEU A 376 -6.85 0.29 9.11
CA LEU A 376 -5.91 -0.73 8.64
C LEU A 376 -6.47 -2.15 8.82
N SER A 377 -7.18 -2.41 9.91
CA SER A 377 -7.84 -3.69 10.17
C SER A 377 -8.96 -3.98 9.16
N LYS A 378 -9.77 -2.99 8.79
CA LYS A 378 -10.80 -3.14 7.75
C LYS A 378 -10.18 -3.40 6.38
N ASP A 379 -9.11 -2.67 6.04
CA ASP A 379 -8.41 -2.84 4.77
C ASP A 379 -7.75 -4.23 4.70
N SER A 380 -7.14 -4.70 5.80
CA SER A 380 -6.58 -6.05 5.90
C SER A 380 -7.66 -7.12 5.72
N GLN A 381 -8.82 -6.96 6.38
CA GLN A 381 -9.93 -7.90 6.26
C GLN A 381 -10.47 -7.95 4.83
N HIS A 382 -10.60 -6.81 4.15
CA HIS A 382 -11.01 -6.78 2.74
C HIS A 382 -9.99 -7.46 1.82
N LEU A 383 -8.69 -7.33 2.09
CA LEU A 383 -7.65 -8.03 1.32
C LEU A 383 -7.69 -9.54 1.57
N GLU A 384 -7.90 -9.98 2.81
CA GLU A 384 -8.08 -11.39 3.14
C GLU A 384 -9.33 -11.98 2.46
N ASP A 385 -10.45 -11.27 2.49
CA ASP A 385 -11.69 -11.67 1.82
C ASP A 385 -11.48 -11.81 0.30
N ASN A 386 -10.75 -10.87 -0.32
CA ASN A 386 -10.39 -10.95 -1.74
C ASN A 386 -9.49 -12.16 -2.05
N ILE A 387 -8.45 -12.39 -1.24
CA ILE A 387 -7.55 -13.54 -1.41
C ILE A 387 -8.33 -14.85 -1.26
N ASN A 388 -9.23 -14.93 -0.28
CA ASN A 388 -10.09 -16.09 -0.08
C ASN A 388 -11.02 -16.34 -1.28
N ALA A 389 -11.59 -15.27 -1.86
CA ALA A 389 -12.41 -15.37 -3.06
C ALA A 389 -11.61 -15.86 -4.27
N GLU A 390 -10.43 -15.27 -4.53
CA GLU A 390 -9.53 -15.71 -5.61
C GLU A 390 -9.06 -17.15 -5.42
N THR A 391 -8.74 -17.56 -4.20
CA THR A 391 -8.35 -18.94 -3.86
C THR A 391 -9.51 -19.91 -4.11
N ALA A 392 -10.74 -19.52 -3.78
CA ALA A 392 -11.92 -20.34 -4.06
C ALA A 392 -12.21 -20.48 -5.56
N GLU A 393 -11.95 -19.45 -6.36
CA GLU A 393 -12.00 -19.53 -7.83
C GLU A 393 -10.90 -20.45 -8.38
N PHE A 394 -9.68 -20.33 -7.85
CA PHE A 394 -8.56 -21.17 -8.24
C PHE A 394 -8.81 -22.65 -7.94
N GLU A 395 -9.41 -22.96 -6.78
CA GLU A 395 -9.76 -24.33 -6.42
C GLU A 395 -10.82 -24.93 -7.36
N LYS A 396 -11.81 -24.13 -7.81
CA LYS A 396 -12.74 -24.57 -8.86
C LYS A 396 -12.01 -24.93 -10.16
N VAL A 397 -11.00 -24.15 -10.55
CA VAL A 397 -10.18 -24.42 -11.73
C VAL A 397 -9.42 -25.74 -11.59
N LYS A 398 -8.83 -26.01 -10.42
CA LYS A 398 -8.17 -27.30 -10.14
C LYS A 398 -9.12 -28.48 -10.29
N VAL A 399 -10.32 -28.40 -9.71
CA VAL A 399 -11.33 -29.48 -9.82
C VAL A 399 -11.75 -29.72 -11.28
N ILE A 400 -11.93 -28.66 -12.07
CA ILE A 400 -12.23 -28.79 -13.51
C ILE A 400 -11.07 -29.47 -14.24
N MET A 401 -9.83 -29.09 -13.92
CA MET A 401 -8.63 -29.63 -14.52
C MET A 401 -8.43 -31.12 -14.19
N GLU A 402 -8.66 -31.52 -12.93
CA GLU A 402 -8.70 -32.92 -12.52
C GLU A 402 -9.74 -33.70 -13.33
N ARG A 403 -10.95 -33.14 -13.50
CA ARG A 403 -12.02 -33.78 -14.28
C ARG A 403 -11.63 -33.97 -15.75
N ILE A 404 -11.02 -32.97 -16.39
CA ILE A 404 -10.56 -33.08 -17.78
C ILE A 404 -9.42 -34.11 -17.89
N TYR A 405 -8.50 -34.13 -16.92
CA TYR A 405 -7.44 -35.12 -16.87
C TYR A 405 -7.98 -36.54 -16.72
N THR A 406 -8.90 -36.79 -15.80
CA THR A 406 -9.57 -38.10 -15.66
C THR A 406 -10.30 -38.50 -16.94
N PHE A 407 -11.00 -37.57 -17.58
CA PHE A 407 -11.67 -37.83 -18.86
C PHE A 407 -10.68 -38.24 -19.95
N LEU A 408 -9.55 -37.52 -20.09
CA LEU A 408 -8.53 -37.83 -21.08
C LEU A 408 -7.74 -39.11 -20.76
N SER A 409 -7.61 -39.48 -19.47
CA SER A 409 -6.98 -40.72 -19.04
C SER A 409 -7.79 -41.94 -19.47
N ASN A 410 -9.12 -41.85 -19.49
CA ASN A 410 -10.01 -42.93 -19.94
C ASN A 410 -9.99 -43.16 -21.47
N VAL A 411 -9.51 -42.19 -22.26
CA VAL A 411 -9.55 -42.23 -23.73
C VAL A 411 -8.25 -42.78 -24.35
N SER A 412 -7.14 -42.85 -23.61
CA SER A 412 -5.85 -43.32 -24.14
C SER A 412 -4.99 -43.98 -23.07
N SER A 413 -4.48 -45.19 -23.38
CA SER A 413 -3.76 -46.12 -22.51
C SER A 413 -2.31 -45.75 -22.18
N GLN A 414 -1.83 -44.56 -22.57
CA GLN A 414 -0.54 -44.05 -22.12
C GLN A 414 -0.71 -43.14 -20.90
N GLN A 415 -0.34 -43.64 -19.72
CA GLN A 415 -0.18 -42.82 -18.51
C GLN A 415 1.07 -41.95 -18.65
N VAL A 416 0.89 -40.63 -18.50
CA VAL A 416 2.02 -39.71 -18.34
C VAL A 416 2.51 -39.88 -16.90
N ALA A 417 3.70 -40.46 -16.74
CA ALA A 417 4.32 -40.64 -15.44
C ALA A 417 4.68 -39.28 -14.86
N PHE A 418 3.87 -38.79 -13.92
CA PHE A 418 4.31 -37.76 -12.99
C PHE A 418 5.01 -38.43 -11.81
N THR A 419 6.26 -38.06 -11.59
CA THR A 419 6.89 -38.20 -10.27
C THR A 419 6.22 -37.19 -9.36
N ILE A 420 5.23 -37.63 -8.58
CA ILE A 420 4.83 -37.18 -7.24
C ILE A 420 3.41 -37.70 -7.05
N ASP A 421 3.27 -38.52 -6.01
CA ASP A 421 2.01 -39.10 -5.57
C ASP A 421 0.94 -38.03 -5.29
N LYS A 422 -0.25 -38.25 -5.86
CA LYS A 422 -1.57 -37.80 -5.43
C LYS A 422 -1.80 -36.27 -5.31
N GLY A 423 -2.29 -35.67 -6.39
CA GLY A 423 -3.11 -34.46 -6.36
C GLY A 423 -2.54 -33.26 -7.13
N ILE A 424 -3.43 -32.38 -7.61
CA ILE A 424 -3.06 -31.09 -8.17
C ILE A 424 -2.85 -30.09 -7.01
N THR A 425 -1.60 -29.71 -6.75
CA THR A 425 -1.12 -28.76 -5.74
C THR A 425 -0.68 -27.46 -6.43
N ASP A 426 -0.71 -26.32 -5.75
CA ASP A 426 -0.43 -24.99 -6.35
C ASP A 426 0.88 -24.93 -7.17
N ASP A 427 1.92 -25.63 -6.72
CA ASP A 427 3.22 -25.69 -7.42
C ASP A 427 3.21 -26.56 -8.69
N ASN A 428 2.29 -27.52 -8.79
CA ASN A 428 2.25 -28.49 -9.87
C ASN A 428 1.15 -28.19 -10.92
N VAL A 429 0.20 -27.28 -10.65
CA VAL A 429 -0.89 -26.87 -11.56
C VAL A 429 -0.36 -26.50 -12.95
N LEU A 430 0.73 -25.72 -13.03
CA LEU A 430 1.28 -25.28 -14.31
C LEU A 430 1.90 -26.44 -15.12
N GLN A 431 2.54 -27.39 -14.44
CA GLN A 431 3.10 -28.59 -15.07
C GLN A 431 2.00 -29.54 -15.57
N TYR A 432 0.93 -29.70 -14.78
CA TYR A 432 -0.26 -30.43 -15.20
C TYR A 432 -0.92 -29.77 -16.43
N LEU A 433 -0.92 -28.43 -16.52
CA LEU A 433 -1.58 -27.71 -17.62
C LEU A 433 -0.80 -27.85 -18.92
N GLY A 434 0.52 -27.69 -18.88
CA GLY A 434 1.37 -27.93 -20.04
C GLY A 434 1.27 -29.38 -20.55
N SER A 435 1.13 -30.35 -19.64
CA SER A 435 0.95 -31.76 -20.01
C SER A 435 -0.43 -32.03 -20.61
N LEU A 436 -1.46 -31.37 -20.09
CA LEU A 436 -2.82 -31.42 -20.63
C LEU A 436 -2.87 -30.84 -22.05
N GLU A 437 -2.25 -29.67 -22.26
CA GLU A 437 -2.14 -29.01 -23.55
C GLU A 437 -1.43 -29.88 -24.58
N GLN A 438 -0.30 -30.50 -24.20
CA GLN A 438 0.41 -31.42 -25.07
C GLN A 438 -0.47 -32.62 -25.46
N ARG A 439 -1.18 -33.22 -24.50
CA ARG A 439 -2.06 -34.37 -24.77
C ARG A 439 -3.27 -34.03 -25.61
N VAL A 440 -3.89 -32.86 -25.39
CA VAL A 440 -4.99 -32.36 -26.25
C VAL A 440 -4.47 -32.14 -27.67
N THR A 441 -3.27 -31.58 -27.82
CA THR A 441 -2.63 -31.38 -29.12
C THR A 441 -2.38 -32.71 -29.83
N ASP A 442 -1.87 -33.71 -29.11
CA ASP A 442 -1.63 -35.05 -29.65
C ASP A 442 -2.94 -35.75 -30.06
N LEU A 443 -4.02 -35.59 -29.29
CA LEU A 443 -5.33 -36.16 -29.61
C LEU A 443 -5.94 -35.49 -30.87
N VAL A 444 -5.80 -34.17 -30.99
CA VAL A 444 -6.20 -33.43 -32.19
C VAL A 444 -5.38 -33.90 -33.40
N LEU A 445 -4.05 -34.05 -33.24
CA LEU A 445 -3.17 -34.58 -34.28
C LEU A 445 -3.59 -36.01 -34.70
N TRP A 446 -3.85 -36.91 -33.74
CA TRP A 446 -4.31 -38.27 -34.03
C TRP A 446 -5.65 -38.31 -34.79
N LYS A 447 -6.60 -37.44 -34.42
CA LYS A 447 -7.87 -37.29 -35.14
C LYS A 447 -7.66 -36.76 -36.56
N THR A 448 -6.76 -35.79 -36.76
CA THR A 448 -6.44 -35.30 -38.12
C THR A 448 -5.78 -36.38 -38.97
N PHE A 449 -4.89 -37.19 -38.40
CA PHE A 449 -4.27 -38.33 -39.10
C PHE A 449 -5.29 -39.43 -39.43
N SER A 450 -6.20 -39.75 -38.52
CA SER A 450 -7.25 -40.75 -38.75
C SER A 450 -8.33 -40.26 -39.74
N SER A 451 -8.43 -38.95 -39.96
CA SER A 451 -9.34 -38.33 -40.93
C SER A 451 -8.76 -38.22 -42.34
N VAL A 452 -7.49 -38.59 -42.56
CA VAL A 452 -6.91 -38.71 -43.92
C VAL A 452 -7.26 -40.10 -44.46
N PRO A 453 -8.10 -40.22 -45.51
CA PRO A 453 -8.44 -41.53 -46.08
C PRO A 453 -7.22 -42.16 -46.76
N ASN A 454 -7.05 -43.46 -46.54
CA ASN A 454 -6.18 -44.36 -47.30
C ASN A 454 -6.34 -44.18 -48.82
N GLN A 455 -5.55 -43.29 -49.43
CA GLN A 455 -5.47 -43.12 -50.88
C GLN A 455 -4.01 -43.04 -51.38
N THR A 456 -3.11 -43.93 -50.96
CA THR A 456 -1.78 -44.04 -51.61
C THR A 456 -1.08 -45.40 -51.41
N LEU A 457 -1.80 -46.53 -51.35
CA LEU A 457 -1.16 -47.85 -51.28
C LEU A 457 -1.77 -48.93 -52.21
N ALA A 458 -2.21 -48.53 -53.40
CA ALA A 458 -2.53 -49.48 -54.48
C ALA A 458 -2.03 -48.96 -55.83
N LYS A 459 -0.75 -49.17 -56.14
CA LYS A 459 -0.15 -49.25 -57.50
C LYS A 459 1.37 -49.41 -57.42
N VAL A 460 1.85 -50.54 -56.91
CA VAL A 460 3.12 -51.16 -57.36
C VAL A 460 2.96 -52.68 -57.19
N LYS A 461 2.44 -53.33 -58.22
CA LYS A 461 2.80 -54.69 -58.62
C LYS A 461 2.49 -54.83 -60.10
#